data_AF-A0AAU1BWR9-F1
#
_entry.id   AF-A0AAU1BWR9-F1
#
_cell.length_a   1.000
_cell.length_b   1.000
_cell.length_c   1.000
_cell.angle_alpha   90.00
_cell.angle_beta   90.00
_cell.angle_gamma   90.00
#
_symmetry.space_group_name_H-M   'P 1'
#
loop_
_entity.id
_entity.type
_entity.pdbx_description
1 polymer ?
#
loop_
_entity_poly.entity_id
_entity_poly.type
_entity_poly.pdbx_seq_one_letter_code
_entity_poly.pdbx_strand_id
1 'polypeptide(L)'
;MQNPKRTGRTERERDEPEPVDNTDLIDAEDSLDAYDTFEMYRVICPDCAQPIALLADEDELPEHALCPSKWNPFVLTVCAGTGRSASDAKAADESLDVQEQDTALLLTLPQGLDWRTQPFSHVGGPGSRPLRVPGMRRAA
;
A
#
# COMPACT_ATOMS: atom_id res chain seq x y z
N MET A 1 -37.85 18.35 -19.93
CA MET A 1 -37.55 18.85 -18.57
C MET A 1 -36.07 19.19 -18.53
N GLN A 2 -35.74 20.48 -18.51
CA GLN A 2 -34.37 20.99 -18.53
C GLN A 2 -33.81 20.98 -17.10
N ASN A 3 -32.61 20.44 -16.91
CA ASN A 3 -31.93 20.42 -15.61
C ASN A 3 -31.16 21.75 -15.41
N PRO A 4 -31.53 22.61 -14.46
CA PRO A 4 -30.83 23.86 -14.23
C PRO A 4 -29.44 23.62 -13.65
N LYS A 5 -28.47 24.36 -14.17
CA LYS A 5 -27.04 24.30 -13.83
C LYS A 5 -26.83 24.59 -12.34
N ARG A 6 -26.17 23.66 -11.63
CA ARG A 6 -25.62 23.90 -10.28
C ARG A 6 -24.56 25.00 -10.35
N THR A 7 -24.84 26.11 -9.70
CA THR A 7 -23.94 27.23 -9.46
C THR A 7 -23.00 26.93 -8.28
N GLY A 8 -21.73 27.29 -8.42
CA GLY A 8 -20.83 27.62 -7.30
C GLY A 8 -20.11 26.44 -6.63
N ARG A 9 -19.00 26.00 -7.22
CA ARG A 9 -17.93 25.32 -6.46
C ARG A 9 -17.11 26.45 -5.81
N THR A 10 -17.27 26.67 -4.51
CA THR A 10 -16.31 27.47 -3.77
C THR A 10 -14.96 26.73 -3.80
N GLU A 11 -13.92 27.43 -4.23
CA GLU A 11 -12.55 26.94 -4.17
C GLU A 11 -12.20 26.81 -2.68
N ARG A 12 -12.19 25.57 -2.18
CA ARG A 12 -11.58 25.28 -0.89
C ARG A 12 -10.09 25.50 -1.10
N GLU A 13 -9.55 26.55 -0.48
CA GLU A 13 -8.11 26.79 -0.38
C GLU A 13 -7.45 25.48 0.03
N ARG A 14 -6.53 25.02 -0.82
CA ARG A 14 -5.66 23.90 -0.50
C ARG A 14 -4.62 24.49 0.42
N ASP A 15 -4.78 24.27 1.72
CA ASP A 15 -3.68 24.44 2.67
C ASP A 15 -2.51 23.58 2.16
N GLU A 16 -1.48 24.26 1.68
CA GLU A 16 -0.20 23.64 1.33
C GLU A 16 0.46 23.28 2.67
N PRO A 17 0.78 21.99 2.92
CA PRO A 17 1.38 21.63 4.20
C PRO A 17 2.73 22.32 4.31
N GLU A 18 2.89 23.12 5.37
CA GLU A 18 4.18 23.69 5.77
C GLU A 18 5.23 22.56 5.81
N PRO A 19 6.45 22.79 5.29
CA PRO A 19 7.51 21.80 5.39
C PRO A 19 7.81 21.59 6.87
N VAL A 20 7.55 20.37 7.36
CA VAL A 20 8.06 19.92 8.65
C VAL A 20 9.59 20.05 8.59
N ASP A 21 10.14 20.88 9.46
CA ASP A 21 11.59 21.00 9.63
C ASP A 21 12.05 19.78 10.42
N ASN A 22 12.61 18.82 9.70
CA ASN A 22 13.08 17.54 10.27
C ASN A 22 14.38 17.71 11.06
N THR A 23 14.85 18.94 11.29
CA THR A 23 16.14 19.24 11.90
C THR A 23 16.24 18.75 13.35
N ASP A 24 15.11 18.58 14.05
CA ASP A 24 15.08 18.01 15.40
C ASP A 24 15.12 16.47 15.44
N LEU A 25 15.03 15.78 14.29
CA LEU A 25 15.17 14.31 14.20
C LEU A 25 16.64 13.87 14.04
N ILE A 26 17.57 14.82 13.86
CA ILE A 26 18.98 14.54 13.56
C ILE A 26 19.78 14.21 14.83
N ASP A 27 19.27 14.53 16.03
CA ASP A 27 19.89 14.15 17.32
C ASP A 27 19.33 12.83 17.88
N ALA A 28 18.60 12.08 17.05
CA ALA A 28 17.96 10.81 17.40
C ALA A 28 18.63 9.60 16.72
N GLU A 29 19.94 9.70 16.41
CA GLU A 29 20.74 8.61 15.84
C GLU A 29 20.79 7.36 16.75
N ASP A 30 20.44 7.47 18.03
CA ASP A 30 20.34 6.35 18.99
C ASP A 30 18.89 5.78 19.10
N SER A 31 17.96 6.23 18.24
CA SER A 31 16.55 5.78 18.27
C SER A 31 16.06 5.11 16.97
N LEU A 32 16.89 5.12 15.92
CA LEU A 32 16.57 4.46 14.65
C LEU A 32 16.79 2.94 14.70
N ASP A 33 17.62 2.45 15.63
CA ASP A 33 17.90 1.02 15.84
C ASP A 33 16.76 0.28 16.56
N ALA A 34 15.76 1.00 17.08
CA ALA A 34 14.64 0.39 17.79
C ALA A 34 13.49 -0.07 16.88
N TYR A 35 13.52 0.27 15.58
CA TYR A 35 12.41 0.04 14.65
C TYR A 35 12.78 -0.75 13.37
N ASP A 36 14.02 -1.24 13.24
CA ASP A 36 14.54 -1.70 11.93
C ASP A 36 14.49 -3.22 11.68
N THR A 37 14.03 -3.99 12.67
CA THR A 37 13.78 -5.44 12.50
C THR A 37 12.35 -5.76 12.91
N PHE A 38 11.45 -5.89 11.94
CA PHE A 38 10.13 -6.44 12.21
C PHE A 38 10.23 -7.96 12.33
N GLU A 39 9.94 -8.44 13.53
CA GLU A 39 9.78 -9.86 13.80
C GLU A 39 8.46 -10.34 13.22
N MET A 40 8.48 -10.79 11.96
CA MET A 40 7.29 -11.24 11.23
C MET A 40 7.19 -12.77 11.19
N TYR A 41 5.99 -13.31 11.44
CA TYR A 41 5.67 -14.71 11.20
C TYR A 41 4.36 -14.84 10.43
N ARG A 42 4.05 -16.04 9.93
CA ARG A 42 2.82 -16.28 9.15
C ARG A 42 1.97 -17.36 9.77
N VAL A 43 0.67 -17.09 9.83
CA VAL A 43 -0.35 -18.04 10.28
C VAL A 43 -1.44 -18.22 9.23
N ILE A 44 -2.13 -19.35 9.25
CA ILE A 44 -3.29 -19.63 8.41
C ILE A 44 -4.55 -19.22 9.15
N CYS A 45 -5.28 -18.26 8.59
CA CYS A 45 -6.59 -17.90 9.11
C CYS A 45 -7.55 -19.11 9.07
N PRO A 46 -8.19 -19.48 10.19
CA PRO A 46 -9.10 -20.63 10.22
C PRO A 46 -10.37 -20.44 9.38
N ASP A 47 -10.75 -19.20 9.06
CA ASP A 47 -12.00 -18.91 8.33
C ASP A 47 -11.82 -18.85 6.81
N CYS A 48 -10.73 -18.26 6.31
CA CYS A 48 -10.47 -18.11 4.88
C CYS A 48 -9.34 -18.98 4.33
N ALA A 49 -8.64 -19.71 5.22
CA ALA A 49 -7.48 -20.54 4.90
C ALA A 49 -6.35 -19.80 4.15
N GLN A 50 -6.31 -18.46 4.23
CA GLN A 50 -5.23 -17.67 3.66
C GLN A 50 -4.12 -17.48 4.68
N PRO A 51 -2.85 -17.47 4.24
CA PRO A 51 -1.73 -17.05 5.07
C PRO A 51 -1.85 -15.55 5.38
N ILE A 52 -1.68 -15.20 6.64
CA ILE A 52 -1.66 -13.84 7.18
C ILE A 52 -0.28 -13.63 7.80
N ALA A 53 0.36 -12.51 7.48
CA ALA A 53 1.56 -12.07 8.16
C ALA A 53 1.15 -11.35 9.45
N LEU A 54 1.78 -11.74 10.55
CA LEU A 54 1.64 -11.13 11.87
C LEU A 54 2.99 -10.63 12.35
N LEU A 55 2.97 -9.55 13.11
CA LEU A 55 4.11 -9.13 13.92
C LEU A 55 4.14 -9.93 15.23
N ALA A 56 5.32 -10.14 15.81
CA ALA A 56 5.51 -10.90 17.05
C ALA A 56 4.68 -10.38 18.24
N ASP A 57 4.33 -9.09 18.24
CA ASP A 57 3.52 -8.41 19.27
C ASP A 57 2.01 -8.38 18.97
N GLU A 58 1.57 -8.92 17.82
CA GLU A 58 0.15 -8.99 17.46
C GLU A 58 -0.52 -10.28 18.00
N ASP A 59 -1.42 -10.11 18.97
CA ASP A 59 -2.19 -11.22 19.57
C ASP A 59 -3.47 -11.59 18.80
N GLU A 60 -3.91 -10.73 17.87
CA GLU A 60 -5.15 -10.88 17.10
C GLU A 60 -4.89 -10.79 15.59
N LEU A 61 -5.69 -11.51 14.79
CA LEU A 61 -5.62 -11.45 13.34
C LEU A 61 -6.03 -10.06 12.85
N PRO A 62 -5.20 -9.36 12.05
CA PRO A 62 -5.52 -8.05 11.53
C PRO A 62 -6.71 -8.11 10.56
N GLU A 63 -7.26 -6.94 10.26
CA GLU A 63 -8.30 -6.84 9.22
C GLU A 63 -7.76 -7.33 7.89
N HIS A 64 -8.39 -8.37 7.35
CA HIS A 64 -8.00 -8.96 6.09
C HIS A 64 -9.24 -9.31 5.27
N ALA A 65 -9.08 -9.31 3.95
CA ALA A 65 -10.18 -9.53 3.04
C ALA A 65 -10.34 -11.01 2.65
N LEU A 66 -11.57 -11.49 2.65
CA LEU A 66 -11.96 -12.70 1.96
C LEU A 66 -12.12 -12.39 0.46
N CYS A 67 -11.41 -13.16 -0.37
CA CYS A 67 -11.62 -13.19 -1.81
C CYS A 67 -12.49 -14.39 -2.17
N PRO A 68 -13.77 -14.21 -2.56
CA PRO A 68 -14.68 -15.34 -2.81
C PRO A 68 -14.20 -16.25 -3.95
N SER A 69 -13.43 -15.69 -4.89
CA SER A 69 -12.89 -16.41 -6.05
C SER A 69 -11.64 -15.70 -6.55
N LYS A 70 -10.60 -16.49 -6.88
CA LYS A 70 -9.37 -15.99 -7.53
C LYS A 70 -9.64 -15.28 -8.87
N TRP A 71 -10.79 -15.54 -9.49
CA TRP A 71 -11.19 -14.94 -10.77
C TRP A 71 -12.04 -13.69 -10.63
N ASN A 72 -12.44 -13.32 -9.40
CA ASN A 72 -13.22 -12.10 -9.14
C ASN A 72 -12.66 -11.33 -7.93
N PRO A 73 -11.51 -10.66 -8.09
CA PRO A 73 -10.80 -9.99 -7.01
C PRO A 73 -11.44 -8.67 -6.56
N PHE A 74 -12.53 -8.23 -7.20
CA PHE A 74 -13.17 -6.94 -6.88
C PHE A 74 -14.29 -7.05 -5.84
N VAL A 75 -14.65 -8.27 -5.45
CA VAL A 75 -15.70 -8.54 -4.47
C VAL A 75 -15.07 -8.96 -3.14
N LEU A 76 -14.09 -8.17 -2.69
CA LEU A 76 -13.46 -8.35 -1.39
C LEU A 76 -14.42 -7.91 -0.29
N THR A 77 -14.56 -8.74 0.74
CA THR A 77 -15.28 -8.41 1.97
C THR A 77 -14.37 -8.68 3.16
N VAL A 78 -14.56 -7.98 4.27
CA VAL A 78 -13.83 -8.28 5.51
C VAL A 78 -14.07 -9.75 5.89
N CYS A 79 -12.99 -10.48 6.18
CA CYS A 79 -13.06 -11.86 6.61
C CYS A 79 -13.63 -11.94 8.03
N ALA A 80 -14.49 -12.92 8.27
CA ALA A 80 -15.06 -13.18 9.60
C ALA A 80 -14.00 -13.57 10.66
N GLY A 81 -12.80 -13.99 10.22
CA GLY A 81 -11.67 -14.27 11.10
C GLY A 81 -10.89 -13.03 11.55
N THR A 82 -11.27 -11.83 11.12
CA THR A 82 -10.68 -10.58 11.64
C THR A 82 -10.92 -10.46 13.14
N GLY A 83 -9.88 -10.14 13.91
CA GLY A 83 -9.94 -10.03 15.37
C GLY A 83 -9.98 -11.37 16.11
N ARG A 84 -9.83 -12.52 15.43
CA ARG A 84 -9.60 -13.79 16.14
C ARG A 84 -8.22 -13.82 16.76
N SER A 85 -8.06 -14.58 17.85
CA SER A 85 -6.74 -14.75 18.45
C SER A 85 -5.76 -15.42 17.48
N ALA A 86 -4.54 -14.90 17.40
CA ALA A 86 -3.44 -15.50 16.65
C ALA A 86 -3.13 -16.93 17.14
N SER A 87 -3.35 -17.22 18.43
CA SER A 87 -3.16 -18.55 19.03
C SER A 87 -4.14 -19.62 18.50
N ASP A 88 -5.28 -19.22 17.95
CA ASP A 88 -6.24 -20.15 17.33
C ASP A 88 -5.84 -20.52 15.88
N ALA A 89 -4.87 -19.80 15.30
CA ALA A 89 -4.41 -19.99 13.94
C ALA A 89 -3.21 -20.96 13.90
N LYS A 90 -3.14 -21.78 12.85
CA LYS A 90 -1.98 -22.66 12.62
C LYS A 90 -0.85 -21.90 11.94
N ALA A 91 0.39 -22.32 12.17
CA ALA A 91 1.54 -21.86 11.38
C ALA A 91 1.29 -22.06 9.87
N ALA A 92 1.68 -21.07 9.06
CA ALA A 92 1.59 -21.16 7.61
C ALA A 92 2.73 -21.98 6.98
N ASP A 93 3.88 -22.02 7.64
CA ASP A 93 5.06 -22.81 7.25
C ASP A 93 5.28 -23.96 8.24
N GLU A 94 6.33 -24.77 8.02
CA GLU A 94 6.70 -25.90 8.91
C GLU A 94 7.12 -25.45 10.34
N SER A 95 7.26 -24.14 10.57
CA SER A 95 7.58 -23.52 11.86
C SER A 95 6.88 -22.16 12.03
N LEU A 96 6.66 -21.75 13.28
CA LEU A 96 6.26 -20.37 13.65
C LEU A 96 7.46 -19.44 13.80
N ASP A 97 8.65 -19.86 13.35
CA ASP A 97 9.86 -19.05 13.51
C ASP A 97 9.70 -17.69 12.83
N VAL A 98 10.03 -16.67 13.62
CA VAL A 98 10.07 -15.29 13.21
C VAL A 98 11.17 -15.11 12.16
N GLN A 99 10.79 -14.58 11.02
CA GLN A 99 11.73 -14.17 9.99
C GLN A 99 12.07 -12.70 10.22
N GLU A 100 13.25 -12.43 10.76
CA GLU A 100 13.83 -11.09 10.75
C GLU A 100 14.09 -10.69 9.30
N GLN A 101 13.41 -9.63 8.84
CA GLN A 101 13.62 -9.06 7.51
C GLN A 101 13.99 -7.59 7.66
N ASP A 102 15.16 -7.22 7.15
CA ASP A 102 15.64 -5.85 7.08
C ASP A 102 14.65 -4.98 6.26
N THR A 103 14.13 -3.92 6.87
CA THR A 103 13.13 -3.04 6.25
C THR A 103 13.66 -2.38 4.97
N ALA A 104 14.96 -2.07 4.93
CA ALA A 104 15.60 -1.47 3.77
C ALA A 104 15.56 -2.42 2.56
N LEU A 105 15.66 -3.73 2.79
CA LEU A 105 15.54 -4.74 1.74
C LEU A 105 14.09 -4.86 1.24
N LEU A 106 13.10 -4.81 2.14
CA LEU A 106 11.68 -4.92 1.80
C LEU A 106 11.16 -3.70 1.01
N LEU A 107 11.63 -2.51 1.37
CA LEU A 107 11.15 -1.25 0.80
C LEU A 107 11.98 -0.80 -0.41
N THR A 108 13.16 -1.38 -0.63
CA THR A 108 13.96 -1.10 -1.82
C THR A 108 13.45 -1.92 -3.01
N LEU A 109 12.89 -1.21 -3.99
CA LEU A 109 12.53 -1.80 -5.27
C LEU A 109 13.80 -2.32 -5.97
N PRO A 110 13.88 -3.60 -6.40
CA PRO A 110 15.03 -4.10 -7.13
C PRO A 110 15.29 -3.27 -8.39
N GLN A 111 16.56 -3.05 -8.73
CA GLN A 111 16.96 -2.18 -9.86
C GLN A 111 16.37 -2.59 -11.23
N GLY A 112 15.88 -3.83 -11.37
CA GLY A 112 15.20 -4.34 -12.57
C GLY A 112 13.67 -4.42 -12.48
N LEU A 113 13.09 -4.08 -11.32
CA LEU A 113 11.65 -4.21 -11.05
C LEU A 113 10.94 -2.85 -11.12
N ASP A 114 11.27 -2.01 -12.10
CA ASP A 114 10.47 -0.81 -12.37
C ASP A 114 9.12 -1.23 -12.97
N TRP A 115 8.10 -1.34 -12.13
CA TRP A 115 6.75 -1.76 -12.51
C TRP A 115 6.14 -0.88 -13.62
N ARG A 116 6.65 0.35 -13.84
CA ARG A 116 6.25 1.24 -14.93
C ARG A 116 6.80 0.86 -16.30
N THR A 117 7.83 0.03 -16.36
CA THR A 117 8.42 -0.43 -17.62
C THR A 117 8.07 -1.87 -17.94
N GLN A 118 7.33 -2.54 -17.04
CA GLN A 118 6.90 -3.91 -17.24
C GLN A 118 5.91 -4.01 -18.42
N PRO A 119 5.90 -5.12 -19.18
CA PRO A 119 5.10 -5.28 -20.39
C PRO A 119 3.57 -5.25 -20.17
N PHE A 120 3.11 -5.37 -18.92
CA PHE A 120 1.71 -5.22 -18.50
C PHE A 120 1.41 -3.86 -17.85
N SER A 121 2.41 -2.99 -17.72
CA SER A 121 2.20 -1.62 -17.27
C SER A 121 1.43 -0.86 -18.34
N HIS A 122 0.39 -0.13 -17.94
CA HIS A 122 -0.33 0.77 -18.84
C HIS A 122 0.48 2.05 -19.14
N VAL A 123 1.82 2.00 -19.08
CA VAL A 123 2.68 3.09 -19.56
C VAL A 123 2.59 3.10 -21.08
N GLY A 124 1.50 3.71 -21.51
CA GLY A 124 1.46 4.51 -22.68
C GLY A 124 1.57 3.80 -24.00
N GLY A 125 0.51 3.08 -24.36
CA GLY A 125 0.25 2.78 -25.77
C GLY A 125 0.17 4.06 -26.62
N PRO A 126 0.17 3.97 -27.95
CA PRO A 126 0.29 5.11 -28.87
C PRO A 126 -0.63 6.32 -28.60
N GLY A 127 -1.74 6.14 -27.88
CA GLY A 127 -2.67 7.20 -27.45
C GLY A 127 -2.31 7.97 -26.18
N SER A 128 -1.27 7.59 -25.43
CA SER A 128 -0.83 8.32 -24.22
C SER A 128 0.26 9.37 -24.51
N ARG A 129 0.67 9.50 -25.77
CA ARG A 129 1.67 10.50 -26.14
C ARG A 129 1.08 11.88 -25.84
N PRO A 130 1.80 12.75 -25.11
CA PRO A 130 1.32 14.10 -24.87
C PRO A 130 0.98 14.76 -26.21
N LEU A 131 -0.26 15.28 -26.31
CA LEU A 131 -0.72 15.99 -27.49
C LEU A 131 0.25 17.13 -27.78
N ARG A 132 0.86 17.13 -28.98
CA ARG A 132 1.74 18.21 -29.43
C ARG A 132 0.88 19.45 -29.60
N VAL A 133 0.86 20.33 -28.60
CA VAL A 133 0.22 21.64 -28.69
C VAL A 133 1.00 22.46 -29.71
N PRO A 134 0.40 22.90 -30.85
CA PRO A 134 1.08 23.78 -31.78
C PRO A 134 1.45 25.08 -31.05
N GLY A 135 2.72 25.49 -31.14
CA GLY A 135 3.16 26.73 -30.53
C GLY A 135 2.33 27.91 -31.04
N MET A 136 1.73 28.68 -30.11
CA MET A 136 1.06 29.93 -30.43
C MET A 136 2.04 30.83 -31.19
N ARG A 137 1.74 31.10 -32.46
CA ARG A 137 2.49 32.11 -33.23
C ARG A 137 2.28 33.45 -32.51
N ARG A 138 3.37 34.03 -31.99
CA ARG A 138 3.34 35.41 -31.51
C ARG A 138 2.94 36.30 -32.69
N ALA A 139 1.88 37.08 -32.53
CA ALA A 139 1.51 38.10 -33.47
C ALA A 139 2.63 39.15 -33.52
N ALA A 140 3.00 39.54 -34.73
CA ALA A 140 4.03 40.55 -35.02
C ALA A 140 3.54 41.95 -34.68
#